data_AF-A0A8T2KFG3-F1
#
_entry.id   AF-A0A8T2KFG3-F1
#
_cell.length_a   1.000
_cell.length_b   1.000
_cell.length_c   1.000
_cell.angle_alpha   90.00
_cell.angle_beta   90.00
_cell.angle_gamma   90.00
#
_symmetry.space_group_name_H-M   'P 1'
#
loop_
_entity.id
_entity.type
_entity.pdbx_description
1 polymer ?
#
loop_
_entity_poly.entity_id
_entity_poly.type
_entity_poly.pdbx_seq_one_letter_code
_entity_poly.pdbx_strand_id
1 'polypeptide(L)'
;MLLIQEKFRPFAQVLLSSGTCPRCVLRFCCVGYSAHYRLPYKDLTFELEKHLAPCRVDTAEVTEVPPCKKVKKEDGTDHVPPSEDINTTVPRTCNLCLGMLQQYCETEFIKKVTQNISVKLSAPISKRPCLVIK
;
A
#
# COMPACT_ATOMS: atom_id res chain seq x y z
N MET A 1 -2.74 7.98 13.31
CA MET A 1 -3.13 6.60 13.68
C MET A 1 -4.21 6.11 12.73
N LEU A 2 -3.96 4.99 12.06
CA LEU A 2 -4.97 4.28 11.28
C LEU A 2 -5.94 3.59 12.23
N LEU A 3 -7.23 3.68 11.94
CA LEU A 3 -8.30 3.14 12.80
C LEU A 3 -8.92 1.89 12.15
N ILE A 4 -8.08 0.89 11.82
CA ILE A 4 -8.58 -0.43 11.45
C ILE A 4 -8.97 -1.16 12.73
N GLN A 5 -10.24 -1.56 12.83
CA GLN A 5 -10.73 -2.32 13.99
C GLN A 5 -10.03 -3.68 14.06
N GLU A 6 -9.72 -4.16 15.26
CA GLU A 6 -8.94 -5.39 15.46
C GLU A 6 -9.58 -6.62 14.80
N LYS A 7 -10.92 -6.68 14.76
CA LYS A 7 -11.67 -7.75 14.07
C LYS A 7 -11.38 -7.85 12.57
N PHE A 8 -10.93 -6.76 11.94
CA PHE A 8 -10.57 -6.71 10.53
C PHE A 8 -9.06 -6.88 10.29
N ARG A 9 -8.24 -6.98 11.34
CA ARG A 9 -6.78 -7.04 11.21
C ARG A 9 -6.29 -8.26 10.42
N PRO A 10 -6.75 -9.50 10.67
CA PRO A 10 -6.33 -10.65 9.86
C PRO A 10 -6.73 -10.49 8.40
N PHE A 11 -7.92 -9.93 8.15
CA PHE A 11 -8.40 -9.66 6.81
C PHE A 11 -7.53 -8.59 6.09
N ALA A 12 -7.15 -7.54 6.79
CA ALA A 12 -6.25 -6.51 6.27
C ALA A 12 -4.87 -7.07 5.90
N GLN A 13 -4.33 -7.99 6.69
CA GLN A 13 -3.06 -8.68 6.40
C GLN A 13 -3.16 -9.54 5.13
N VAL A 14 -4.25 -10.31 4.98
CA VAL A 14 -4.48 -11.13 3.78
C VAL A 14 -4.63 -10.25 2.53
N LEU A 15 -5.41 -9.17 2.62
CA LEU A 15 -5.55 -8.24 1.49
C LEU A 15 -4.20 -7.63 1.10
N LEU A 16 -3.45 -7.08 2.06
CA LEU A 16 -2.18 -6.42 1.79
C LEU A 16 -1.16 -7.41 1.17
N SER A 17 -1.01 -8.60 1.75
CA SER A 17 -0.10 -9.64 1.25
C SER A 17 -0.49 -10.18 -0.13
N SER A 18 -1.77 -10.18 -0.48
CA SER A 18 -2.26 -10.58 -1.81
C SER A 18 -2.04 -9.53 -2.92
N GLY A 19 -1.46 -8.37 -2.59
CA GLY A 19 -1.22 -7.28 -3.55
C GLY A 19 -2.32 -6.22 -3.60
N THR A 20 -3.21 -6.17 -2.60
CA THR A 20 -4.20 -5.10 -2.49
C THR A 20 -3.54 -3.81 -1.98
N CYS A 21 -3.78 -2.69 -2.66
CA CYS A 21 -3.19 -1.42 -2.21
C CYS A 21 -3.80 -0.91 -0.89
N PRO A 22 -3.06 -0.10 -0.11
CA PRO A 22 -3.51 0.37 1.20
C PRO A 22 -4.88 1.06 1.19
N ARG A 23 -5.17 1.89 0.18
CA ARG A 23 -6.49 2.56 0.05
C ARG A 23 -7.63 1.56 -0.15
N CYS A 24 -7.41 0.46 -0.86
CA CYS A 24 -8.41 -0.60 -0.97
C CYS A 24 -8.57 -1.34 0.36
N VAL A 25 -7.47 -1.68 1.04
CA VAL A 25 -7.52 -2.29 2.38
C VAL A 25 -8.37 -1.45 3.33
N LEU A 26 -8.18 -0.12 3.36
CA LEU A 26 -9.00 0.79 4.18
C LEU A 26 -10.49 0.73 3.85
N ARG A 27 -10.86 0.68 2.56
CA ARG A 27 -12.28 0.57 2.14
C ARG A 27 -12.90 -0.73 2.62
N PHE A 28 -12.18 -1.85 2.42
CA PHE A 28 -12.63 -3.18 2.82
C PHE A 28 -12.69 -3.36 4.35
N CYS A 29 -11.87 -2.62 5.11
CA CYS A 29 -11.90 -2.58 6.56
C CYS A 29 -12.85 -1.51 7.14
N CYS A 30 -13.72 -0.92 6.30
CA CYS A 30 -14.73 0.08 6.68
C CYS A 30 -14.15 1.35 7.35
N VAL A 31 -12.94 1.79 6.97
CA VAL A 31 -12.36 3.03 7.47
C VAL A 31 -13.04 4.22 6.79
N GLY A 32 -13.86 4.96 7.54
CA GLY A 32 -14.70 6.06 7.01
C GLY A 32 -14.04 7.45 6.98
N TYR A 33 -12.82 7.60 7.48
CA TYR A 33 -12.16 8.90 7.58
C TYR A 33 -11.44 9.28 6.29
N SER A 34 -11.91 10.34 5.61
CA SER A 34 -11.35 10.81 4.34
C SER A 34 -9.88 11.26 4.42
N ALA A 35 -9.40 11.62 5.62
CA ALA A 35 -8.02 12.05 5.84
C ALA A 35 -7.01 10.95 5.50
N HIS A 36 -7.26 9.70 5.88
CA HIS A 36 -6.35 8.59 5.63
C HIS A 36 -6.20 8.28 4.14
N TYR A 37 -7.25 8.47 3.34
CA TYR A 37 -7.20 8.27 1.89
C TYR A 37 -6.40 9.35 1.15
N ARG A 38 -6.22 10.52 1.76
CA ARG A 38 -5.48 11.66 1.19
C ARG A 38 -3.99 11.64 1.53
N LEU A 39 -3.55 10.73 2.39
CA LEU A 39 -2.13 10.54 2.66
C LEU A 39 -1.40 10.12 1.37
N PRO A 40 -0.15 10.56 1.17
CA PRO A 40 0.71 10.07 0.12
C PRO A 40 0.78 8.54 0.16
N TYR A 41 0.83 7.90 -1.01
CA TYR A 41 0.81 6.45 -1.10
C TYR A 41 1.86 5.76 -0.20
N LYS A 42 3.07 6.31 -0.17
CA LYS A 42 4.19 5.79 0.63
C LYS A 42 3.88 5.86 2.13
N ASP A 43 3.46 7.03 2.60
CA ASP A 43 3.14 7.26 4.02
C ASP A 43 1.98 6.38 4.48
N LEU A 44 0.95 6.23 3.63
CA LEU A 44 -0.18 5.36 3.92
C LEU A 44 0.23 3.88 3.98
N THR A 45 1.12 3.46 3.09
CA THR A 45 1.67 2.08 3.09
C THR A 45 2.43 1.83 4.38
N PHE A 46 3.35 2.73 4.74
CA PHE A 46 4.15 2.64 5.96
C PHE A 46 3.29 2.58 7.23
N GLU A 47 2.30 3.48 7.35
CA GLU A 47 1.40 3.49 8.51
C GLU A 47 0.57 2.20 8.58
N LEU A 48 0.12 1.67 7.43
CA LEU A 48 -0.66 0.43 7.40
C LEU A 48 0.20 -0.78 7.80
N GLU A 49 1.40 -0.90 7.25
CA GLU A 49 2.34 -1.97 7.61
C GLU A 49 2.69 -1.91 9.10
N LYS A 50 2.97 -0.71 9.62
CA LYS A 50 3.21 -0.48 11.05
C LYS A 50 2.01 -0.89 11.92
N HIS A 51 0.79 -0.59 11.49
CA HIS A 51 -0.44 -0.97 12.21
C HIS A 51 -0.66 -2.48 12.20
N LEU A 52 -0.31 -3.16 11.11
CA LEU A 52 -0.50 -4.61 10.95
C LEU A 52 0.65 -5.45 11.50
N ALA A 53 1.81 -4.85 11.75
CA ALA A 53 2.97 -5.52 12.32
C ALA A 53 2.58 -6.25 13.62
N PRO A 54 3.03 -7.50 13.82
CA PRO A 54 2.76 -8.21 15.06
C PRO A 54 3.38 -7.45 16.24
N CYS A 55 2.61 -7.27 17.31
CA CYS A 55 3.19 -6.81 18.57
C CYS A 55 4.22 -7.85 19.01
N ARG A 56 5.46 -7.43 19.28
CA ARG A 56 6.41 -8.26 20.01
C ARG A 56 5.83 -8.42 21.41
N VAL A 57 5.18 -9.54 21.66
CA VAL A 57 4.83 -9.92 23.03
C VAL A 57 6.14 -10.37 23.65
N ASP A 58 6.73 -9.53 24.51
CA ASP A 58 7.65 -10.00 25.53
C ASP A 58 6.85 -10.96 26.41
N THR A 59 6.94 -12.24 26.09
CA THR A 59 6.28 -13.30 26.84
C THR A 59 7.13 -13.55 28.08
N ALA A 60 6.91 -12.72 29.10
CA ALA A 60 7.21 -13.07 30.48
C ALA A 60 6.11 -14.03 30.94
N GLU A 61 6.25 -15.31 30.61
CA GLU A 61 5.51 -16.38 31.28
C GLU A 61 6.49 -17.52 31.59
N VAL A 62 6.66 -17.74 32.90
CA VAL A 62 7.48 -18.79 33.49
C VAL A 62 6.85 -20.13 33.14
N THR A 63 7.50 -20.92 32.29
CA THR A 63 7.35 -22.38 32.30
C THR A 63 8.64 -23.04 31.84
N GLU A 64 9.29 -23.70 32.81
CA GLU A 64 10.27 -24.79 32.75
C GLU A 64 10.86 -25.18 31.37
N VAL A 65 12.18 -25.01 31.27
CA VAL A 65 13.07 -25.42 30.18
C VAL A 65 13.17 -26.96 30.07
N PRO A 66 13.26 -27.52 28.86
CA PRO A 66 14.16 -28.65 28.63
C PRO A 66 15.21 -28.34 27.53
N PRO A 67 16.44 -28.88 27.65
CA PRO A 67 17.63 -28.29 27.07
C PRO A 67 17.75 -28.55 25.56
N CYS A 68 17.87 -27.48 24.79
CA CYS A 68 18.23 -27.51 23.37
C CYS A 68 19.62 -28.17 23.19
N LYS A 69 19.61 -29.42 22.73
CA LYS A 69 20.82 -30.13 22.28
C LYS A 69 21.39 -29.42 21.05
N LYS A 70 22.63 -28.96 21.19
CA LYS A 70 23.47 -28.42 20.12
C LYS A 70 23.68 -29.49 19.06
N VAL A 71 23.33 -29.20 17.81
CA VAL A 71 23.85 -29.92 16.64
C VAL A 71 24.69 -28.94 15.83
N LYS A 72 26.00 -29.21 15.83
CA LYS A 72 27.04 -28.59 15.02
C LYS A 72 26.78 -28.92 13.54
N LYS A 73 26.77 -27.92 12.66
CA LYS A 73 26.99 -28.14 11.23
C LYS A 73 27.80 -27.00 10.63
N GLU A 74 28.76 -27.41 9.82
CA GLU A 74 29.86 -26.62 9.28
C GLU A 74 29.48 -25.86 8.01
N ASP A 75 30.38 -24.93 7.72
CA ASP A 75 30.57 -24.04 6.57
C ASP A 75 30.00 -24.49 5.21
N GLY A 76 29.41 -23.53 4.51
CA GLY A 76 28.80 -23.68 3.20
C GLY A 76 28.38 -22.32 2.67
N THR A 77 29.30 -21.68 1.96
CA THR A 77 29.11 -20.41 1.24
C THR A 77 27.93 -20.53 0.29
N ASP A 78 26.90 -19.71 0.50
CA ASP A 78 26.00 -19.32 -0.57
C ASP A 78 25.64 -17.84 -0.41
N HIS A 79 25.83 -17.13 -1.52
CA HIS A 79 25.66 -15.71 -1.70
C HIS A 79 24.29 -15.23 -1.20
N VAL A 80 24.29 -14.38 -0.18
CA VAL A 80 23.18 -13.47 0.09
C VAL A 80 23.23 -12.40 -0.99
N PRO A 81 22.27 -12.29 -1.93
CA PRO A 81 22.19 -11.10 -2.73
C PRO A 81 21.79 -9.93 -1.80
N PRO A 82 22.47 -8.79 -1.91
CA PRO A 82 22.22 -7.65 -1.04
C PRO A 82 20.78 -7.18 -1.23
N SER A 83 20.14 -6.89 -0.10
CA SER A 83 18.88 -6.17 0.02
C SER A 83 18.84 -4.98 -0.95
N GLU A 84 18.00 -5.09 -1.97
CA GLU A 84 17.82 -4.05 -2.98
C GLU A 84 17.27 -2.77 -2.34
N ASP A 85 17.93 -1.68 -2.68
CA ASP A 85 17.61 -0.27 -2.45
C ASP A 85 16.12 0.05 -2.21
N ILE A 86 15.82 0.59 -1.02
CA ILE A 86 14.50 1.15 -0.64
C ILE A 86 14.28 2.54 -1.28
N ASN A 87 14.82 2.78 -2.48
CA ASN A 87 14.61 4.03 -3.19
C ASN A 87 14.15 3.76 -4.62
N THR A 88 12.85 3.97 -4.81
CA THR A 88 12.13 4.04 -6.11
C THR A 88 11.59 2.72 -6.65
N THR A 89 11.11 1.82 -5.79
CA THR A 89 10.22 0.75 -6.26
C THR A 89 8.87 1.35 -6.65
N VAL A 90 8.52 1.30 -7.94
CA VAL A 90 7.18 1.64 -8.39
C VAL A 90 6.20 0.71 -7.64
N PRO A 91 5.15 1.23 -6.97
CA PRO A 91 4.19 0.38 -6.29
C PRO A 91 3.59 -0.64 -7.26
N ARG A 92 3.53 -1.90 -6.86
CA ARG A 92 2.83 -2.93 -7.64
C ARG A 92 1.37 -2.50 -7.87
N THR A 93 0.87 -2.73 -9.08
CA THR A 93 -0.52 -2.44 -9.43
C THR A 93 -1.48 -3.26 -8.56
N CYS A 94 -2.43 -2.59 -7.92
CA CYS A 94 -3.44 -3.21 -7.09
C CYS A 94 -4.29 -4.20 -7.91
N ASN A 95 -4.43 -5.43 -7.43
CA ASN A 95 -5.29 -6.45 -8.03
C ASN A 95 -6.79 -6.10 -7.99
N LEU A 96 -7.23 -5.20 -7.10
CA LEU A 96 -8.64 -4.81 -6.98
C LEU A 96 -8.99 -3.54 -7.76
N CYS A 97 -8.20 -2.48 -7.63
CA CYS A 97 -8.52 -1.19 -8.24
C CYS A 97 -7.72 -0.87 -9.49
N LEU A 98 -6.80 -1.75 -9.91
CA LEU A 98 -6.02 -1.62 -11.14
C LEU A 98 -5.29 -0.27 -11.27
N GLY A 99 -4.84 0.30 -10.14
CA GLY A 99 -4.16 1.60 -10.08
C GLY A 99 -5.05 2.81 -9.79
N MET A 100 -6.38 2.66 -9.80
CA MET A 100 -7.32 3.78 -9.61
C MET A 100 -7.11 4.53 -8.29
N LEU A 101 -6.87 3.79 -7.21
CA LEU A 101 -6.57 4.35 -5.88
C LEU A 101 -5.07 4.37 -5.58
N GLN A 102 -4.23 4.34 -6.62
CA GLN A 102 -2.78 4.46 -6.53
C GLN A 102 -2.40 5.72 -7.32
N GLN A 103 -1.64 5.58 -8.41
CA GLN A 103 -1.18 6.68 -9.25
C GLN A 103 -2.29 7.58 -9.80
N TYR A 104 -3.49 7.04 -10.09
CA TYR A 104 -4.57 7.81 -10.71
C TYR A 104 -5.34 8.71 -9.73
N CYS A 105 -5.16 8.53 -8.42
CA CYS A 105 -5.74 9.43 -7.42
C CYS A 105 -4.69 10.35 -6.77
N GLU A 106 -3.44 10.31 -7.22
CA GLU A 106 -2.39 11.23 -6.75
C GLU A 106 -2.49 12.58 -7.45
N THR A 107 -2.04 13.63 -6.73
CA THR A 107 -2.06 15.01 -7.19
C THR A 107 -1.43 15.21 -8.57
N GLU A 108 -0.35 14.49 -8.89
CA GLU A 108 0.34 14.63 -10.18
C GLU A 108 -0.51 14.17 -11.37
N PHE A 109 -1.25 13.06 -11.21
CA PHE A 109 -2.18 12.62 -12.25
C PHE A 109 -3.34 13.60 -12.40
N ILE A 110 -3.91 14.05 -11.27
CA ILE A 110 -5.02 15.02 -11.29
C ILE A 110 -4.58 16.35 -11.94
N LYS A 111 -3.38 16.86 -11.63
CA LYS A 111 -2.80 18.03 -12.30
C LYS A 111 -2.73 17.85 -13.80
N LYS A 112 -2.24 16.69 -14.28
CA LYS A 112 -2.14 16.38 -15.72
C LYS A 112 -3.52 16.36 -16.39
N VAL A 113 -4.53 15.78 -15.73
CA VAL A 113 -5.92 15.79 -16.21
C VAL A 113 -6.46 17.22 -16.29
N THR A 114 -6.31 18.00 -15.22
CA THR A 114 -6.78 19.39 -15.17
C THR A 114 -6.09 20.26 -16.23
N GLN A 115 -4.79 20.12 -16.42
CA GLN A 115 -4.05 20.81 -17.48
C GLN A 115 -4.59 20.44 -18.88
N ASN A 116 -4.85 19.16 -19.13
CA ASN A 116 -5.41 18.70 -20.40
C ASN A 116 -6.80 19.33 -20.66
N ILE A 117 -7.63 19.40 -19.64
CA ILE A 117 -8.95 20.04 -19.71
C ILE A 117 -8.79 21.54 -20.00
N SER A 118 -7.92 22.24 -19.28
CA SER A 118 -7.66 23.67 -19.49
C SER A 118 -7.17 23.98 -20.90
N VAL A 119 -6.26 23.16 -21.46
CA VAL A 119 -5.76 23.31 -22.84
C VAL A 119 -6.88 23.08 -23.86
N LYS A 120 -7.76 22.11 -23.64
CA LYS A 120 -8.92 21.88 -24.52
C LYS A 120 -9.95 23.00 -24.46
N LEU A 121 -10.11 23.63 -23.29
CA LEU A 121 -11.02 24.76 -23.11
C LEU A 121 -10.43 26.07 -23.66
N SER A 122 -9.12 26.27 -23.66
CA SER A 122 -8.52 27.47 -24.28
C SER A 122 -8.49 27.41 -25.81
N ALA A 123 -8.73 26.24 -26.42
CA ALA A 123 -8.86 26.11 -27.87
C ALA A 123 -10.11 26.86 -28.40
N PRO A 124 -10.00 27.52 -29.57
CA PRO A 124 -11.13 28.19 -30.20
C PRO A 124 -12.28 27.20 -30.42
N ILE A 125 -13.52 27.66 -30.25
CA ILE A 125 -14.74 26.84 -30.27
C ILE A 125 -14.82 25.97 -31.55
N SER A 126 -14.33 26.48 -32.68
CA SER A 126 -14.28 25.76 -33.97
C SER A 126 -13.35 24.54 -33.99
N LYS A 127 -12.44 24.41 -33.03
CA LYS A 127 -11.47 23.32 -32.91
C LYS A 127 -11.72 22.40 -31.70
N ARG A 128 -12.74 22.70 -30.89
CA ARG A 128 -13.11 21.80 -29.79
C ARG A 128 -13.80 20.57 -30.38
N PRO A 129 -13.40 19.34 -30.01
CA PRO A 129 -14.13 18.16 -30.45
C PRO A 129 -15.56 18.27 -29.94
N CYS A 130 -16.53 18.38 -30.85
CA CYS A 130 -17.94 18.28 -30.50
C CYS A 130 -18.13 16.93 -29.82
N LEU A 131 -18.60 16.95 -28.57
CA LEU A 131 -19.02 15.74 -27.89
C LEU A 131 -20.30 15.26 -28.59
N VAL A 132 -20.13 14.49 -29.68
CA VAL A 132 -21.25 13.82 -30.34
C VAL A 132 -21.60 12.64 -29.47
N ILE A 133 -22.60 12.81 -28.61
CA ILE A 133 -23.25 11.69 -27.93
C ILE A 133 -24.03 10.96 -29.02
N LYS A 134 -23.56 9.76 -29.38
CA LYS A 134 -24.29 8.81 -30.23
C LYS A 134 -25.19 7.95 -29.37
#